data_AF-A0A527GF34-F1
#
_entry.id   AF-A0A527GF34-F1
#
_cell.length_a   1.000
_cell.length_b   1.000
_cell.length_c   1.000
_cell.angle_alpha   90.00
_cell.angle_beta   90.00
_cell.angle_gamma   90.00
#
_symmetry.space_group_name_H-M   'P 1'
#
loop_
_entity.id
_entity.type
_entity.pdbx_description
1 polymer ?
#
loop_
_entity_poly.entity_id
_entity_poly.type
_entity_poly.pdbx_seq_one_letter_code
_entity_poly.pdbx_strand_id
1 'polypeptide(L)' 'SRLVEGTVSVNGREVSINSPSQAVRAGIAYVPEDRKGDGVVPGMSIRENISLPILRRLSRFGRISRSADHALAADSVKQ' A
#
# COMPACT_ATOMS: atom_id res chain seq x y z
N SER A 1 -6.43 21.92 -18.31
CA SER A 1 -7.85 22.05 -17.89
C SER A 1 -7.98 21.52 -16.48
N ARG A 2 -8.53 22.30 -15.54
CA ARG A 2 -8.87 21.78 -14.21
C ARG A 2 -10.19 21.04 -14.35
N LEU A 3 -10.24 19.77 -13.96
CA LEU A 3 -11.52 19.06 -13.84
C LEU A 3 -12.36 19.81 -12.79
N VAL A 4 -13.53 20.28 -13.20
CA VAL A 4 -14.49 21.01 -12.35
C VAL A 4 -15.55 20.07 -11.77
N GLU A 5 -15.81 18.95 -12.43
CA GLU A 5 -16.74 17.91 -12.01
C GLU A 5 -16.44 16.59 -12.73
N GLY A 6 -16.88 15.47 -12.15
CA GLY A 6 -16.69 14.13 -12.68
C GLY A 6 -16.86 13.07 -11.59
N THR A 7 -17.09 11.83 -12.00
CA THR A 7 -17.22 10.69 -11.09
C THR A 7 -16.13 9.66 -11.37
N VAL A 8 -15.76 8.89 -10.35
CA VAL A 8 -14.78 7.79 -10.46
C VAL A 8 -15.45 6.53 -9.97
N SER A 9 -15.34 5.45 -10.75
CA SER A 9 -15.83 4.13 -10.38
C SER A 9 -14.69 3.13 -10.31
N VAL A 10 -14.63 2.35 -9.24
CA VAL A 10 -13.68 1.25 -9.06
C VAL A 10 -14.46 -0.05 -8.95
N ASN A 11 -14.13 -1.03 -9.80
CA ASN A 11 -14.86 -2.31 -9.88
C ASN A 11 -16.38 -2.14 -10.02
N GLY A 12 -16.82 -1.18 -10.85
CA GLY A 12 -18.23 -0.90 -11.11
C GLY A 12 -18.98 -0.16 -9.99
N ARG A 13 -18.29 0.26 -8.92
CA ARG A 13 -18.88 1.06 -7.84
C ARG A 13 -18.31 2.47 -7.85
N GLU A 14 -19.18 3.46 -7.86
CA GLU A 14 -18.77 4.85 -7.72
C GLU A 14 -18.12 5.08 -6.35
N VAL A 15 -17.01 5.81 -6.33
CA VAL A 15 -16.24 6.09 -5.12
C VAL A 15 -15.94 7.58 -5.01
N SER A 16 -16.13 8.13 -3.80
CA SER A 16 -15.62 9.44 -3.43
C SER A 16 -14.37 9.24 -2.58
N ILE A 17 -13.22 9.71 -3.07
CA ILE A 17 -11.92 9.51 -2.41
C ILE A 17 -11.36 10.87 -2.02
N ASN A 18 -11.29 11.12 -0.71
CA ASN A 18 -10.81 12.37 -0.12
C ASN A 18 -9.51 12.17 0.68
N SER A 19 -8.94 10.96 0.71
CA SER A 19 -7.64 10.67 1.32
C SER A 19 -6.99 9.41 0.73
N PRO A 20 -5.65 9.28 0.80
CA PRO A 20 -4.94 8.08 0.34
C PRO A 20 -5.45 6.79 1.00
N SER A 21 -5.77 6.83 2.29
CA SER A 21 -6.32 5.69 3.03
C SER A 21 -7.68 5.21 2.48
N GLN A 22 -8.51 6.13 1.97
CA GLN A 22 -9.76 5.76 1.30
C GLN A 22 -9.49 5.10 -0.07
N ALA A 23 -8.51 5.62 -0.83
CA ALA A 23 -8.10 5.04 -2.10
C ALA A 23 -7.63 3.58 -1.93
N VAL A 24 -6.76 3.32 -0.95
CA VAL A 24 -6.27 1.96 -0.64
C VAL A 24 -7.41 1.02 -0.28
N ARG A 25 -8.38 1.46 0.54
CA ARG A 25 -9.56 0.65 0.88
C ARG A 25 -10.47 0.38 -0.32
N ALA A 26 -10.49 1.28 -1.29
CA ALA A 26 -11.20 1.10 -2.56
C ALA A 26 -10.45 0.16 -3.53
N GLY A 27 -9.23 -0.29 -3.19
CA GLY A 27 -8.42 -1.17 -4.04
C GLY A 27 -7.52 -0.41 -5.03
N ILE A 28 -7.29 0.89 -4.81
CA ILE A 28 -6.40 1.69 -5.65
C ILE A 28 -4.99 1.66 -5.06
N ALA A 29 -4.01 1.39 -5.93
CA ALA A 29 -2.59 1.53 -5.64
C ALA A 29 -1.98 2.67 -6.46
N TYR A 30 -1.03 3.39 -5.88
CA TYR A 30 -0.24 4.41 -6.57
C TYR A 30 1.19 3.89 -6.75
N VAL A 31 1.71 4.06 -7.97
CA VAL A 31 3.10 3.73 -8.30
C VAL A 31 3.74 5.01 -8.83
N PRO A 32 4.74 5.58 -8.15
CA PRO A 32 5.40 6.80 -8.59
C PRO A 32 6.18 6.57 -9.89
N GLU A 33 6.45 7.66 -10.61
CA GLU A 33 7.23 7.65 -11.84
C GLU A 33 8.67 7.18 -11.58
N ASP A 34 9.35 7.81 -10.61
CA ASP A 34 10.60 7.30 -10.07
C ASP A 34 10.34 6.29 -8.96
N ARG A 35 10.17 5.03 -9.37
CA ARG A 35 9.96 3.91 -8.45
C ARG A 35 11.14 3.69 -7.50
N LYS A 36 12.36 4.09 -7.86
CA LYS A 36 13.56 3.84 -7.05
C LYS A 36 13.78 4.95 -6.03
N GLY A 37 13.53 6.19 -6.42
CA GLY A 37 13.62 7.35 -5.53
C GLY A 37 12.44 7.45 -4.56
N ASP A 38 11.22 7.27 -5.07
CA ASP A 38 9.99 7.61 -4.33
C ASP A 38 9.15 6.38 -3.96
N GLY A 39 9.44 5.22 -4.55
CA GLY A 39 8.64 4.00 -4.37
C GLY A 39 9.14 3.05 -3.27
N VAL A 40 10.29 3.34 -2.65
CA VAL A 40 10.91 2.50 -1.62
C VAL A 40 11.47 3.36 -0.50
N VAL A 41 11.63 2.77 0.68
CA VAL A 41 12.37 3.38 1.79
C VAL A 41 13.83 2.93 1.71
N PRO A 42 14.77 3.85 1.43
CA PRO A 42 16.19 3.53 1.38
C PRO A 42 16.70 3.05 2.75
N GLY A 43 17.64 2.10 2.75
CA GLY A 43 18.21 1.52 3.97
C GLY A 43 17.38 0.41 4.61
N MET A 44 16.14 0.19 4.16
CA MET A 44 15.37 -1.01 4.48
C MET A 44 15.69 -2.14 3.51
N SER A 45 15.65 -3.38 3.99
CA SER A 45 15.70 -4.57 3.15
C SER A 45 14.46 -4.66 2.24
N ILE A 46 14.54 -5.49 1.21
CA ILE A 46 13.39 -5.80 0.33
C ILE A 46 12.21 -6.31 1.15
N ARG A 47 12.49 -7.19 2.13
CA ARG A 47 11.49 -7.75 3.03
C ARG A 47 10.75 -6.67 3.81
N GLU A 48 11.48 -5.74 4.41
CA GLU A 48 10.91 -4.65 5.20
C GLU A 48 10.09 -3.71 4.33
N ASN A 49 10.53 -3.39 3.11
CA ASN A 49 9.75 -2.60 2.16
C ASN A 49 8.44 -3.30 1.75
N ILE A 50 8.45 -4.63 1.58
CA ILE A 50 7.25 -5.43 1.27
C ILE A 50 6.27 -5.46 2.44
N SER A 51 6.77 -5.60 3.67
CA SER A 51 5.89 -5.71 4.84
C SER A 51 5.42 -4.38 5.40
N LEU A 52 6.13 -3.28 5.13
CA LEU A 52 5.81 -1.93 5.62
C LEU A 52 4.34 -1.52 5.43
N PRO A 53 3.70 -1.69 4.25
CA PRO A 53 2.30 -1.28 4.04
C PRO A 53 1.29 -2.09 4.88
N ILE A 54 1.66 -3.28 5.32
CA ILE A 54 0.81 -4.19 6.10
C ILE A 54 1.21 -4.26 7.58
N LEU A 55 2.31 -3.60 7.99
CA LEU A 55 2.80 -3.63 9.37
C LEU A 55 1.73 -3.29 10.41
N ARG A 56 0.83 -2.34 10.13
CA ARG A 56 -0.28 -2.01 11.04
C ARG A 56 -1.22 -3.19 11.33
N ARG A 57 -1.37 -4.12 10.38
CA ARG A 57 -2.15 -5.36 10.57
C ARG A 57 -1.35 -6.44 11.31
N LEU A 58 -0.01 -6.36 11.26
CA LEU A 58 0.91 -7.32 11.89
C LEU A 58 1.40 -6.89 13.27
N SER A 59 1.21 -5.62 13.63
CA SER A 59 1.60 -5.06 14.91
C SER A 59 0.42 -5.01 15.88
N ARG A 60 0.60 -5.51 17.11
CA ARG A 60 -0.35 -5.29 18.23
C ARG A 60 0.38 -4.55 19.34
N PHE A 61 -0.13 -3.39 19.76
CA PHE A 61 0.50 -2.52 20.77
C PHE A 61 1.97 -2.19 20.47
N GLY A 62 2.32 -1.96 19.20
CA GLY A 62 3.70 -1.62 18.79
C GLY A 62 4.68 -2.80 18.72
N ARG A 63 4.23 -4.04 19.02
CA ARG A 63 5.05 -5.25 18.84
C ARG A 63 4.71 -5.93 17.53
N ILE A 64 5.71 -6.13 16.68
CA ILE A 64 5.60 -6.85 15.40
C ILE A 64 5.90 -8.33 15.64
N SER A 65 5.03 -9.22 15.17
CA SER A 65 5.31 -10.65 15.14
C SER A 65 6.27 -10.98 14.00
N ARG A 66 7.53 -11.27 14.31
CA ARG A 66 8.56 -11.63 13.32
C ARG A 66 8.19 -12.86 12.48
N SER A 67 7.47 -13.81 13.05
CA SER A 67 7.01 -15.00 12.31
C SER A 67 5.92 -14.66 11.29
N ALA A 68 4.99 -13.75 11.63
CA ALA A 68 3.95 -13.30 10.71
C ALA A 68 4.52 -12.42 9.59
N ASP A 69 5.47 -11.54 9.92
CA ASP A 69 6.23 -10.75 8.95
C ASP A 69 6.99 -11.64 7.95
N HIS A 70 7.64 -12.70 8.45
CA HIS A 70 8.38 -13.63 7.61
C HIS A 70 7.49 -14.43 6.66
N ALA A 71 6.31 -14.85 7.10
CA ALA A 71 5.36 -15.59 6.28
C ALA A 71 4.79 -14.72 5.14
N LEU A 72 4.45 -13.47 5.41
CA LEU A 72 3.88 -12.56 4.41
C LEU A 72 4.87 -12.14 3.33
N ALA A 73 6.11 -11.79 3.71
CA ALA A 73 7.13 -11.44 2.75
C ALA A 73 7.46 -12.61 1.80
N ALA A 74 7.40 -13.86 2.29
CA ALA A 74 7.62 -15.04 1.46
C ALA A 74 6.47 -15.29 0.47
N ASP A 75 5.24 -14.88 0.79
CA ASP A 75 4.07 -15.04 -0.07
C ASP A 75 4.04 -13.97 -1.18
N SER A 76 4.43 -12.74 -0.86
CA SER A 76 4.47 -11.62 -1.82
C SER A 76 5.57 -11.71 -2.88
N VAL A 77 6.59 -12.57 -2.68
CA VAL A 77 7.66 -12.82 -3.68
C VAL A 77 7.26 -13.93 -4.67
N LYS A 78 6.20 -14.69 -4.39
CA LYS A 78 5.74 -15.81 -5.22
C LYS A 78 4.64 -15.45 -6.23
N GLN A 79 4.20 -14.19 -6.26
CA GLN A 79 3.20 -13.70 -7.22
C GLN A 79 3.84 -13.08 -8.46
#